data_AF-A0A3G2GCT9-F1
#
_entry.id   AF-A0A3G2GCT9-F1
#
_cell.length_a   1.000
_cell.length_b   1.000
_cell.length_c   1.000
_cell.angle_alpha   90.00
_cell.angle_beta   90.00
_cell.angle_gamma   90.00
#
_symmetry.space_group_name_H-M   'P 1'
#
loop_
_entity.id
_entity.type
_entity.pdbx_description
1 polymer ?
#
loop_
_entity_poly.entity_id
_entity_poly.type
_entity_poly.pdbx_seq_one_letter_code
_entity_poly.pdbx_strand_id
1 'polypeptide(L)'
;MKYQSYDLGQLNGNETVEVTLKGNSANVKLMDSINFSNYKSNRKYNFFGGHVTKSPFRISIPRAGRWFVVIDLGGYAGNVSSSVRIL
;
A
#
# COMPACT_ATOMS: atom_id res chain seq x y z
N MET A 1 3.02 -7.42 13.73
CA MET A 1 2.27 -6.25 13.21
C MET A 1 1.19 -6.76 12.26
N LYS A 2 -0.07 -6.37 12.46
CA LYS A 2 -1.19 -6.79 11.59
C LYS A 2 -1.29 -5.84 10.40
N TYR A 3 -1.37 -6.39 9.19
CA TYR A 3 -1.52 -5.62 7.95
C TYR A 3 -2.42 -6.36 6.97
N GLN A 4 -2.96 -5.62 5.99
CA GLN A 4 -3.54 -6.15 4.76
C GLN A 4 -2.56 -5.89 3.63
N SER A 5 -2.40 -6.84 2.72
CA SER A 5 -1.55 -6.67 1.52
C SER A 5 -2.28 -7.11 0.27
N TYR A 6 -2.09 -6.36 -0.80
CA TYR A 6 -2.63 -6.62 -2.12
C TYR A 6 -1.47 -6.73 -3.10
N ASP A 7 -1.36 -7.87 -3.77
CA ASP A 7 -0.44 -8.05 -4.89
C ASP A 7 -1.12 -7.50 -6.15
N LEU A 8 -0.52 -6.48 -6.75
CA LEU A 8 -1.06 -5.84 -7.94
C LEU A 8 -0.56 -6.52 -9.23
N GLY A 9 0.33 -7.49 -9.11
CA GLY A 9 1.00 -8.09 -10.25
C GLY A 9 2.00 -7.14 -10.90
N GLN A 10 2.30 -7.44 -12.17
CA GLN A 10 3.23 -6.68 -12.99
C GLN A 10 2.53 -5.45 -13.60
N LEU A 11 3.09 -4.26 -13.37
CA LEU A 11 2.61 -2.98 -13.89
C LEU A 11 3.73 -2.27 -14.67
N ASN A 12 3.39 -1.29 -15.49
CA ASN A 12 4.29 -0.65 -16.46
C ASN A 12 4.79 0.73 -16.04
N GLY A 13 4.16 1.37 -15.05
CA GLY A 13 4.54 2.71 -14.57
C GLY A 13 3.71 3.86 -15.11
N ASN A 14 2.64 3.58 -15.84
CA ASN A 14 1.65 4.56 -16.28
C ASN A 14 0.30 4.39 -15.56
N GLU A 15 0.14 3.31 -14.80
CA GLU A 15 -1.05 3.01 -14.04
C GLU A 15 -1.15 3.85 -12.76
N THR A 16 -2.38 4.11 -12.32
CA THR A 16 -2.65 4.72 -11.02
C THR A 16 -3.36 3.73 -10.14
N VAL A 17 -2.86 3.55 -8.92
CA VAL A 17 -3.51 2.71 -7.92
C VAL A 17 -4.40 3.59 -7.05
N GLU A 18 -5.67 3.22 -6.96
CA GLU A 18 -6.63 3.84 -6.07
C GLU A 18 -6.90 2.93 -4.86
N VAL A 19 -6.75 3.50 -3.68
CA VAL A 19 -6.98 2.85 -2.39
C VAL A 19 -8.13 3.55 -1.68
N THR A 20 -9.13 2.78 -1.27
CA THR A 20 -10.23 3.28 -0.44
C THR A 20 -10.13 2.64 0.94
N LEU A 21 -10.18 3.47 1.98
CA LEU A 21 -10.22 3.07 3.38
C LEU A 21 -11.61 3.37 3.96
N LYS A 22 -12.09 2.48 4.83
CA LYS A 22 -13.30 2.68 5.64
C LYS A 22 -13.05 2.32 7.09
N GLY A 23 -13.65 3.08 8.00
CA GLY A 23 -13.61 2.86 9.45
C GLY A 23 -12.52 3.64 10.19
N ASN A 24 -11.28 3.62 9.70
CA ASN A 24 -10.14 4.32 10.34
C ASN A 24 -9.16 4.88 9.29
N SER A 25 -8.33 5.84 9.72
CA SER A 25 -7.12 6.19 8.97
C SER A 25 -6.09 5.07 9.08
N ALA A 26 -5.25 4.93 8.06
CA ALA A 26 -4.22 3.89 8.03
C ALA A 26 -3.03 4.34 7.19
N ASN A 27 -1.89 3.69 7.39
CA ASN A 27 -0.77 3.83 6.48
C ASN A 27 -1.08 3.08 5.19
N VAL A 28 -0.92 3.75 4.06
CA VAL A 28 -0.96 3.14 2.72
C VAL A 28 0.46 3.20 2.15
N LYS A 29 1.01 2.03 1.84
CA LYS A 29 2.39 1.88 1.38
C LYS A 29 2.43 1.08 0.09
N LEU A 30 2.81 1.71 -1.00
CA LEU A 30 3.11 1.08 -2.28
C LEU A 30 4.60 0.70 -2.32
N MET A 31 4.88 -0.56 -2.61
CA MET A 31 6.22 -1.13 -2.61
C MET A 31 6.44 -2.05 -3.80
N ASP A 32 7.67 -2.09 -4.31
CA ASP A 32 8.09 -3.16 -5.22
C ASP A 32 8.35 -4.46 -4.44
N SER A 33 8.62 -5.55 -5.17
CA SER A 33 8.90 -6.86 -4.59
C SER A 33 10.01 -6.86 -3.53
N ILE A 34 11.09 -6.11 -3.74
CA ILE A 34 12.24 -6.07 -2.83
C ILE A 34 11.84 -5.39 -1.53
N ASN A 35 11.21 -4.22 -1.63
CA ASN A 35 10.77 -3.45 -0.47
C ASN A 35 9.66 -4.16 0.30
N PHE A 36 8.73 -4.82 -0.39
CA PHE A 36 7.70 -5.64 0.27
C PHE A 36 8.29 -6.81 1.03
N SER A 37 9.30 -7.50 0.47
CA SER A 37 10.02 -8.56 1.18
C SER A 37 10.73 -8.01 2.42
N ASN A 38 11.43 -6.87 2.30
CA ASN A 38 12.09 -6.23 3.42
C ASN A 38 11.10 -5.79 4.50
N TYR A 39 9.94 -5.26 4.13
CA TYR A 39 8.84 -4.92 5.05
C TYR A 39 8.40 -6.15 5.86
N LYS A 40 8.13 -7.28 5.19
CA LYS A 40 7.73 -8.53 5.87
C LYS A 40 8.80 -9.06 6.82
N SER A 41 10.07 -8.89 6.47
CA SER A 41 11.21 -9.30 7.30
C SER A 41 11.65 -8.26 8.33
N ASN A 42 10.88 -7.17 8.52
CA ASN A 42 11.20 -6.08 9.43
C ASN A 42 12.61 -5.48 9.21
N ARG A 43 13.05 -5.45 7.95
CA ARG A 43 14.30 -4.80 7.50
C ARG A 43 14.02 -3.39 7.01
N LYS A 44 15.06 -2.61 6.72
CA LYS A 44 14.91 -1.28 6.09
C LYS A 44 14.28 -1.43 4.70
N TYR A 45 13.25 -0.64 4.42
CA TYR A 45 12.54 -0.59 3.14
C TYR A 45 12.14 0.85 2.82
N ASN A 46 11.85 1.10 1.55
CA ASN A 46 11.26 2.35 1.05
C ASN A 46 9.85 2.07 0.51
N PHE A 47 9.01 3.09 0.47
CA PHE A 47 7.66 2.99 -0.07
C PHE A 47 7.20 4.35 -0.61
N PHE A 48 6.19 4.31 -1.47
CA PHE A 48 5.42 5.49 -1.86
C PHE A 48 4.10 5.48 -1.11
N GLY A 49 3.66 6.64 -0.61
CA GLY A 49 2.42 6.77 0.15
C GLY A 49 2.64 7.46 1.49
N GLY A 50 1.83 7.12 2.49
CA GLY A 50 1.86 7.78 3.80
C GLY A 50 0.66 7.44 4.68
N HIS A 51 0.47 8.23 5.73
CA HIS A 51 -0.69 8.12 6.60
C HIS A 51 -1.91 8.76 5.92
N VAL A 52 -2.90 7.94 5.55
CA VAL A 52 -4.07 8.33 4.78
C VAL A 52 -5.27 8.51 5.68
N THR A 53 -5.81 9.72 5.72
CA THR A 53 -7.00 10.10 6.51
C THR A 53 -8.24 10.38 5.65
N LYS A 54 -8.09 10.42 4.33
CA LYS A 54 -9.17 10.69 3.36
C LYS A 54 -9.13 9.67 2.23
N SER A 55 -10.31 9.27 1.74
CA SER A 55 -10.46 8.30 0.65
C SER A 55 -11.34 8.86 -0.47
N PRO A 56 -11.08 8.50 -1.73
CA PRO A 56 -10.00 7.62 -2.19
C PRO A 56 -8.62 8.30 -2.15
N PHE A 57 -7.58 7.51 -1.85
CA PHE A 57 -6.18 7.91 -2.00
C PHE A 57 -5.63 7.32 -3.30
N ARG A 58 -4.95 8.13 -4.10
CA ARG A 58 -4.40 7.72 -5.40
C ARG A 58 -2.90 7.85 -5.41
N ILE A 59 -2.23 6.86 -5.99
CA ILE A 59 -0.78 6.82 -6.12
C ILE A 59 -0.37 6.26 -7.47
N SER A 60 0.46 7.00 -8.20
CA SER A 60 0.97 6.57 -9.50
C SER A 60 2.06 5.53 -9.34
N ILE A 61 2.08 4.53 -10.22
CA ILE A 61 3.18 3.58 -10.29
C ILE A 61 4.40 4.29 -10.88
N PRO A 62 5.55 4.31 -10.19
CA PRO A 62 6.68 5.15 -10.63
C PRO A 62 7.49 4.52 -11.78
N ARG A 63 7.42 3.19 -11.96
CA ARG A 63 8.14 2.45 -13.00
C ARG A 63 7.59 1.04 -13.16
N ALA A 64 7.93 0.42 -14.29
CA ALA A 64 7.62 -0.99 -14.53
C ALA A 64 8.18 -1.91 -13.44
N GLY A 65 7.38 -2.89 -13.01
CA GLY A 65 7.74 -3.84 -11.97
C GLY A 65 6.53 -4.54 -11.37
N ARG A 66 6.78 -5.49 -10.47
CA ARG A 66 5.74 -6.07 -9.62
C ARG A 66 5.55 -5.23 -8.37
N TRP A 67 4.29 -4.88 -8.10
CA TRP A 67 3.93 -3.92 -7.06
C TRP A 67 2.97 -4.51 -6.04
N PHE A 68 3.08 -4.02 -4.81
CA PHE A 68 2.27 -4.42 -3.67
C PHE A 68 1.75 -3.17 -2.96
N VAL A 69 0.50 -3.21 -2.52
CA VAL A 69 -0.05 -2.23 -1.58
C VAL A 69 -0.17 -2.89 -0.22
N VAL A 70 0.40 -2.24 0.80
CA VAL A 70 0.27 -2.62 2.20
C VAL A 70 -0.55 -1.57 2.93
N ILE A 71 -1.50 -2.03 3.74
CA ILE A 71 -2.34 -1.21 4.61
C ILE A 71 -2.17 -1.68 6.05
N ASP A 72 -1.69 -0.79 6.91
CA ASP A 72 -1.43 -1.09 8.32
C ASP A 72 -1.80 0.09 9.24
N LEU A 73 -2.11 -0.22 10.49
CA LEU A 73 -2.43 0.79 11.51
C LEU A 73 -1.19 1.26 12.29
N GLY A 74 0.04 0.94 11.88
CA GLY A 74 1.26 1.44 12.53
C GLY A 74 1.42 1.06 14.02
N GLY A 75 0.71 0.02 14.49
CA GLY A 75 0.68 -0.36 15.91
C GLY A 75 -0.50 0.22 16.70
N TYR A 76 -1.30 1.11 16.12
CA TYR A 76 -2.55 1.55 16.70
C TYR A 76 -3.62 0.45 16.68
N ALA A 77 -4.47 0.45 17.71
CA ALA A 77 -5.63 -0.42 17.77
C ALA A 77 -6.71 0.03 16.78
N GLY A 78 -7.56 -0.91 16.35
CA GLY A 78 -8.69 -0.63 15.48
C GLY A 78 -8.81 -1.62 14.34
N ASN A 79 -9.80 -1.37 13.47
CA ASN A 79 -10.01 -2.11 12.25
C ASN A 79 -10.16 -1.13 11.09
N VAL A 80 -9.51 -1.42 9.97
CA VAL A 80 -9.68 -0.69 8.72
C VAL A 80 -10.11 -1.68 7.66
N SER A 81 -11.21 -1.38 6.98
CA SER A 81 -11.59 -2.10 5.77
C SER A 81 -11.00 -1.37 4.56
N SER A 82 -10.49 -2.11 3.59
CA SER A 82 -9.86 -1.52 2.42
C SER A 82 -10.21 -2.22 1.11
N SER A 83 -10.18 -1.44 0.03
CA SER A 83 -10.25 -1.93 -1.34
C SER A 83 -9.22 -1.23 -2.20
N VAL A 84 -8.62 -1.97 -3.13
CA VAL A 84 -7.59 -1.47 -4.05
C VAL A 84 -8.01 -1.77 -5.49
N ARG A 85 -7.88 -0.79 -6.38
CA ARG A 85 -8.08 -0.98 -7.83
C ARG A 85 -7.00 -0.26 -8.62
N ILE A 86 -6.67 -0.83 -9.78
CA ILE A 86 -5.78 -0.22 -10.77
C ILE A 86 -6.67 0.56 -11.75
N LEU A 87 -6.28 1.79 -12.06
CA LEU A 87 -6.91 2.69 -13.01
C LEU A 87 -6.06 2.82 -14.28
#